data_AF-A0A8B9F4L0-F1
#
_entry.id   AF-A0A8B9F4L0-F1
#
_cell.length_a   1.000
_cell.length_b   1.000
_cell.length_c   1.000
_cell.angle_alpha   90.00
_cell.angle_beta   90.00
_cell.angle_gamma   90.00
#
_symmetry.space_group_name_H-M   'P 1'
#
loop_
_entity.id
_entity.type
_entity.pdbx_description
1 polymer ?
#
loop_
_entity_poly.entity_id
_entity_poly.type
_entity_poly.pdbx_seq_one_letter_code
_entity_poly.pdbx_strand_id
1 'polypeptide(L)'
;MERFVEGSRGALQEHIQRQQEIHVVMGNEACDLDSTVSALALAYFLAQTSPAPKAAFIPVLNIPRAEFPLRMETAFLLREQGIPAASLIFRDEIDLAGLHRAGLLSLTLVDHNVLPSTDAALEDAVVEVLDHRPLERARGPHCPMTVALVGSCATLVTERMAQGPPGVLDRATATLLHATILLDSINLSPAAGKVTPRDVACVSLLEERFPGLPARDTIFRTLQATKFDVSGLTTEQMLRKDLKVLSSDELVLAISAIYVDLETFLRRPGLLQDLAAFCQAQGYTGLVAMIVPYNESNVLTRQLMVYSQHESFRSAVCRALEEATTPALHLQLTPSPWSCVTAYSQGNALASRKKVLPILRAALAGPGAALGGGGGGGGATPHPHEQPGGGMSPGTGCASPLPPGCPGARQPHRRRAAPGLPKVTAAAPRGFGGAHKEVGALGRSWWSVWA
;
A
#
# COMPACT_ATOMS: atom_id res chain seq x y z
N MET A 1 12.82 -16.29 13.62
CA MET A 1 12.33 -14.96 13.21
C MET A 1 12.67 -13.87 14.23
N GLU A 2 12.10 -13.88 15.44
CA GLU A 2 12.24 -12.77 16.44
C GLU A 2 13.70 -12.34 16.67
N ARG A 3 14.57 -13.27 17.07
CA ARG A 3 16.02 -13.01 17.27
C ARG A 3 16.73 -12.46 16.04
N PHE A 4 16.30 -12.89 14.85
CA PHE A 4 16.87 -12.40 13.60
C PHE A 4 16.52 -10.92 13.41
N VAL A 5 15.25 -10.55 13.56
CA VAL A 5 14.80 -9.15 13.43
C VAL A 5 15.44 -8.27 14.51
N GLU A 6 15.52 -8.74 15.76
CA GLU A 6 16.22 -8.04 16.85
C GLU A 6 17.71 -7.80 16.54
N GLY A 7 18.38 -8.78 15.91
CA GLY A 7 19.78 -8.71 15.52
C GLY A 7 20.06 -7.86 14.27
N SER A 8 19.07 -7.63 13.41
CA SER A 8 19.25 -6.96 12.10
C SER A 8 19.94 -5.60 12.21
N ARG A 9 19.58 -4.78 13.21
CA ARG A 9 20.21 -3.45 13.39
C ARG A 9 21.69 -3.55 13.75
N GLY A 10 22.05 -4.50 14.61
CA GLY A 10 23.45 -4.76 14.96
C GLY A 10 24.24 -5.27 13.75
N ALA A 11 23.67 -6.22 13.00
CA ALA A 11 24.28 -6.75 11.79
C ALA A 11 24.50 -5.67 10.72
N LEU A 12 23.52 -4.79 10.51
CA LEU A 12 23.62 -3.64 9.61
C LEU A 12 24.78 -2.72 10.01
N GLN A 13 24.84 -2.32 11.28
CA GLN A 13 25.90 -1.44 11.78
C GLN A 13 27.29 -2.07 11.67
N GLU A 14 27.42 -3.36 11.99
CA GLU A 14 28.67 -4.10 11.86
C GLU A 14 29.16 -4.16 10.40
N HIS A 15 28.27 -4.43 9.44
CA HIS A 15 28.64 -4.50 8.03
C HIS A 15 28.98 -3.12 7.44
N ILE A 16 28.27 -2.06 7.85
CA ILE A 16 28.65 -0.68 7.50
C ILE A 16 30.07 -0.37 8.00
N GLN A 17 30.38 -0.70 9.26
CA GLN A 17 31.70 -0.44 9.85
C GLN A 17 32.81 -1.23 9.16
N ARG A 18 32.53 -2.48 8.76
CA ARG A 18 33.50 -3.35 8.09
C ARG A 18 33.54 -3.18 6.57
N GLN A 19 32.72 -2.30 6.00
CA GLN A 19 32.59 -2.11 4.55
C GLN A 19 32.27 -3.45 3.85
N GLN A 20 31.35 -4.20 4.41
CA GLN A 20 30.88 -5.48 3.88
C GLN A 20 29.51 -5.31 3.22
N GLU A 21 29.16 -6.26 2.35
CA GLU A 21 27.91 -6.24 1.60
C GLU A 21 26.69 -6.27 2.54
N ILE A 22 25.65 -5.53 2.17
CA ILE A 22 24.35 -5.49 2.82
C ILE A 22 23.31 -5.83 1.76
N HIS A 23 22.65 -6.96 1.97
CA HIS A 23 21.57 -7.43 1.12
C HIS A 23 20.24 -6.98 1.72
N VAL A 24 19.60 -5.99 1.12
CA VAL A 24 18.29 -5.51 1.57
C VAL A 24 17.18 -6.28 0.87
N VAL A 25 16.20 -6.74 1.65
CA VAL A 25 14.93 -7.24 1.12
C VAL A 25 13.86 -6.20 1.43
N MET A 26 13.18 -5.70 0.39
CA MET A 26 12.29 -4.54 0.52
C MET A 26 10.97 -4.77 -0.20
N GLY A 27 9.88 -4.42 0.48
CA GLY A 27 8.53 -4.37 -0.08
C GLY A 27 8.22 -3.08 -0.84
N ASN A 28 6.99 -2.93 -1.30
CA ASN A 28 6.55 -1.71 -1.97
C ASN A 28 6.32 -0.55 -0.98
N GLU A 29 6.11 0.66 -1.50
CA GLU A 29 5.90 1.90 -0.72
C GLU A 29 4.56 1.96 0.03
N ALA A 30 3.58 1.10 -0.30
CA ALA A 30 2.39 0.96 0.52
C ALA A 30 2.74 0.30 1.86
N CYS A 31 3.77 -0.57 1.87
CA CYS A 31 4.25 -1.30 3.03
C CYS A 31 3.10 -1.91 3.83
N ASP A 32 2.16 -2.54 3.11
CA ASP A 32 1.07 -3.27 3.71
C ASP A 32 1.57 -4.57 4.36
N LEU A 33 0.63 -5.40 4.83
CA LEU A 33 0.98 -6.64 5.50
C LEU A 33 1.80 -7.57 4.60
N ASP A 34 1.45 -7.66 3.30
CA ASP A 34 2.13 -8.53 2.35
C ASP A 34 3.58 -8.11 2.12
N SER A 35 3.78 -6.85 1.77
CA SER A 35 5.13 -6.27 1.61
C SER A 35 5.98 -6.44 2.87
N THR A 36 5.40 -6.23 4.05
CA THR A 36 6.13 -6.34 5.32
C THR A 36 6.52 -7.78 5.63
N VAL A 37 5.56 -8.71 5.58
CA VAL A 37 5.80 -10.12 5.92
C VAL A 37 6.67 -10.80 4.89
N SER A 38 6.45 -10.52 3.60
CA SER A 38 7.29 -11.05 2.52
C SER A 38 8.75 -10.61 2.70
N ALA A 39 9.01 -9.35 3.08
CA ALA A 39 10.36 -8.86 3.29
C ALA A 39 11.03 -9.51 4.51
N LEU A 40 10.33 -9.56 5.65
CA LEU A 40 10.82 -10.18 6.87
C LEU A 40 11.11 -11.68 6.68
N ALA A 41 10.16 -12.42 6.11
CA ALA A 41 10.27 -13.87 5.93
C ALA A 41 11.36 -14.24 4.93
N LEU A 42 11.47 -13.52 3.81
CA LEU A 42 12.51 -13.80 2.82
C LEU A 42 13.90 -13.40 3.33
N ALA A 43 14.06 -12.25 3.99
CA ALA A 43 15.35 -11.87 4.58
C ALA A 43 15.81 -12.90 5.63
N TYR A 44 14.89 -13.34 6.49
CA TYR A 44 15.15 -14.39 7.47
C TYR A 44 15.56 -15.70 6.79
N PHE A 45 14.84 -16.12 5.75
CA PHE A 45 15.17 -17.32 5.00
C PHE A 45 16.57 -17.26 4.38
N LEU A 46 16.91 -16.13 3.73
CA LEU A 46 18.22 -15.93 3.11
C LEU A 46 19.35 -15.95 4.15
N ALA A 47 19.16 -15.28 5.29
CA ALA A 47 20.13 -15.29 6.40
C ALA A 47 20.43 -16.71 6.92
N GLN A 48 19.42 -17.57 7.00
CA GLN A 48 19.54 -18.92 7.53
C GLN A 48 20.10 -19.93 6.53
N THR A 49 20.00 -19.65 5.23
CA THR A 49 20.35 -20.59 4.16
C THR A 49 21.59 -20.22 3.39
N SER A 50 22.10 -18.99 3.56
CA SER A 50 23.32 -18.54 2.89
C SER A 50 24.56 -19.24 3.48
N PRO A 51 25.34 -20.00 2.68
CA PRO A 51 26.54 -20.67 3.15
C PRO A 51 27.65 -19.65 3.39
N ALA A 52 27.95 -19.38 4.67
CA ALA A 52 28.86 -18.32 5.15
C ALA A 52 28.44 -16.92 4.65
N PRO A 53 27.53 -16.23 5.37
CA PRO A 53 26.98 -14.96 4.90
C PRO A 53 28.10 -13.92 4.77
N LYS A 54 28.49 -13.63 3.52
CA LYS A 54 29.34 -12.49 3.17
C LYS A 54 28.61 -11.15 3.31
N ALA A 55 27.27 -11.22 3.36
CA ALA A 55 26.39 -10.08 3.46
C ALA A 55 25.46 -10.19 4.67
N ALA A 56 25.09 -9.04 5.25
CA ALA A 56 23.96 -8.96 6.17
C ALA A 56 22.65 -8.91 5.39
N PHE A 57 21.72 -9.82 5.67
CA PHE A 57 20.38 -9.79 5.09
C PHE A 57 19.46 -8.94 5.97
N ILE A 58 19.03 -7.80 5.44
CA ILE A 58 18.29 -6.78 6.21
C ILE A 58 16.91 -6.57 5.60
N PRO A 59 15.82 -6.94 6.30
CA PRO A 59 14.48 -6.56 5.87
C PRO A 59 14.27 -5.06 6.12
N VAL A 60 13.86 -4.32 5.10
CA VAL A 60 13.57 -2.89 5.19
C VAL A 60 12.10 -2.65 4.86
N LEU A 61 11.39 -1.99 5.78
CA LEU A 61 10.02 -1.51 5.54
C LEU A 61 10.11 -0.19 4.77
N ASN A 62 9.54 -0.17 3.55
CA ASN A 62 9.73 0.92 2.58
C ASN A 62 8.83 2.14 2.87
N ILE A 63 8.79 2.57 4.12
CA ILE A 63 8.11 3.76 4.61
C ILE A 63 8.97 4.41 5.71
N PRO A 64 8.79 5.70 6.01
CA PRO A 64 9.34 6.30 7.21
C PRO A 64 8.81 5.62 8.49
N ARG A 65 9.62 5.54 9.55
CA ARG A 65 9.19 4.95 10.84
C ARG A 65 7.88 5.55 11.34
N ALA A 66 7.70 6.86 11.17
CA ALA A 66 6.53 7.59 11.62
C ALA A 66 5.21 7.14 10.95
N GLU A 67 5.28 6.46 9.80
CA GLU A 67 4.11 5.94 9.07
C GLU A 67 3.69 4.54 9.54
N PHE A 68 4.57 3.81 10.23
CA PHE A 68 4.30 2.43 10.66
C PHE A 68 3.08 2.27 11.56
N PRO A 69 2.82 3.16 12.54
CA PRO A 69 1.60 3.09 13.36
C PRO A 69 0.31 3.09 12.54
N LEU A 70 0.32 3.60 11.30
CA LEU A 70 -0.85 3.66 10.43
C LEU A 70 -1.20 2.30 9.80
N ARG A 71 -0.28 1.31 9.86
CA ARG A 71 -0.45 -0.09 9.42
C ARG A 71 -0.84 -0.95 10.62
N MET A 72 -2.06 -0.76 11.07
CA MET A 72 -2.56 -1.24 12.36
C MET A 72 -2.58 -2.77 12.42
N GLU A 73 -3.02 -3.42 11.34
CA GLU A 73 -3.02 -4.87 11.20
C GLU A 73 -1.60 -5.46 11.23
N THR A 74 -0.63 -4.79 10.61
CA THR A 74 0.77 -5.20 10.59
C THR A 74 1.40 -5.01 11.96
N ALA A 75 1.22 -3.85 12.58
CA ALA A 75 1.73 -3.56 13.91
C ALA A 75 1.14 -4.51 14.97
N PHE A 76 -0.14 -4.83 14.86
CA PHE A 76 -0.80 -5.82 15.71
C PHE A 76 -0.19 -7.21 15.52
N LEU A 77 -0.13 -7.71 14.29
CA LEU A 77 0.35 -9.07 14.03
C LEU A 77 1.81 -9.25 14.47
N LEU A 78 2.68 -8.29 14.17
CA LEU A 78 4.08 -8.36 14.58
C LEU A 78 4.23 -8.36 16.11
N ARG A 79 3.44 -7.53 16.82
CA ARG A 79 3.44 -7.51 18.29
C ARG A 79 2.97 -8.85 18.87
N GLU A 80 1.93 -9.46 18.32
CA GLU A 80 1.45 -10.79 18.75
C GLU A 80 2.50 -11.88 18.51
N GLN A 81 3.39 -11.69 17.53
CA GLN A 81 4.54 -12.58 17.27
C GLN A 81 5.82 -12.15 18.00
N GLY A 82 5.73 -11.26 19.00
CA GLY A 82 6.89 -10.85 19.80
C GLY A 82 7.92 -10.01 19.03
N ILE A 83 7.56 -9.42 17.88
CA ILE A 83 8.44 -8.57 17.07
C ILE A 83 8.12 -7.10 17.38
N PRO A 84 8.88 -6.42 18.24
CA PRO A 84 8.62 -5.03 18.59
C PRO A 84 8.94 -4.10 17.41
N ALA A 85 8.17 -3.03 17.24
CA ALA A 85 8.41 -2.05 16.19
C ALA A 85 9.83 -1.40 16.24
N ALA A 86 10.47 -1.41 17.41
CA ALA A 86 11.82 -0.90 17.61
C ALA A 86 12.92 -1.77 16.94
N SER A 87 12.67 -3.07 16.74
CA SER A 87 13.63 -3.96 16.05
C SER A 87 13.57 -3.85 14.52
N LEU A 88 12.48 -3.29 13.99
CA LEU A 88 12.33 -3.05 12.54
C LEU A 88 13.23 -1.91 12.07
N ILE A 89 13.64 -2.00 10.80
CA ILE A 89 14.42 -0.98 10.09
C ILE A 89 13.52 -0.38 9.00
N PHE A 90 13.46 0.94 8.99
CA PHE A 90 12.60 1.72 8.11
C PHE A 90 13.42 2.44 7.04
N ARG A 91 12.73 2.92 6.00
CA ARG A 91 13.37 3.55 4.84
C ARG A 91 14.18 4.80 5.21
N ASP A 92 13.73 5.55 6.21
CA ASP A 92 14.39 6.76 6.72
C ASP A 92 15.56 6.46 7.69
N GLU A 93 15.86 5.19 7.94
CA GLU A 93 16.92 4.77 8.86
C GLU A 93 18.13 4.12 8.17
N ILE A 94 18.09 4.01 6.85
CA ILE A 94 19.13 3.38 6.04
C ILE A 94 19.39 4.20 4.77
N ASP A 95 20.65 4.61 4.56
CA ASP A 95 21.07 5.33 3.36
C ASP A 95 21.35 4.36 2.20
N LEU A 96 20.28 3.87 1.55
CA LEU A 96 20.41 2.96 0.41
C LEU A 96 21.24 3.57 -0.72
N ALA A 97 21.09 4.87 -0.98
CA ALA A 97 21.84 5.55 -2.03
C ALA A 97 23.34 5.62 -1.69
N GLY A 98 23.70 5.85 -0.42
CA GLY A 98 25.07 5.79 0.06
C GLY A 98 25.68 4.39 -0.04
N LEU A 99 24.94 3.36 0.39
CA LEU A 99 25.39 1.96 0.29
C LEU A 99 25.59 1.54 -1.18
N HIS A 100 24.69 1.97 -2.06
CA HIS A 100 24.79 1.75 -3.50
C HIS A 100 26.04 2.41 -4.10
N ARG A 101 26.27 3.70 -3.83
CA ARG A 101 27.47 4.42 -4.29
C ARG A 101 28.76 3.79 -3.79
N ALA A 102 28.74 3.18 -2.60
CA ALA A 102 29.88 2.47 -2.02
C ALA A 102 30.09 1.05 -2.61
N GLY A 103 29.18 0.57 -3.46
CA GLY A 103 29.23 -0.80 -4.00
C GLY A 103 28.94 -1.88 -2.96
N LEU A 104 28.25 -1.52 -1.87
CA LEU A 104 27.94 -2.42 -0.74
C LEU A 104 26.49 -2.91 -0.74
N LEU A 105 25.66 -2.48 -1.69
CA LEU A 105 24.23 -2.78 -1.70
C LEU A 105 23.88 -3.86 -2.73
N SER A 106 23.13 -4.87 -2.28
CA SER A 106 22.31 -5.74 -3.12
C SER A 106 20.84 -5.67 -2.68
N LEU A 107 19.91 -5.75 -3.63
CA LEU A 107 18.47 -5.56 -3.39
C LEU A 107 17.66 -6.75 -3.90
N THR A 108 16.81 -7.31 -3.03
CA THR A 108 15.69 -8.17 -3.44
C THR A 108 14.38 -7.42 -3.27
N LEU A 109 13.60 -7.32 -4.34
CA LEU A 109 12.27 -6.73 -4.31
C LEU A 109 11.24 -7.82 -4.04
N VAL A 110 10.35 -7.57 -3.09
CA VAL A 110 9.18 -8.39 -2.83
C VAL A 110 7.91 -7.57 -2.99
N ASP A 111 6.83 -8.19 -3.46
CA ASP A 111 5.52 -7.54 -3.61
C ASP A 111 5.58 -6.27 -4.49
N HIS A 112 6.58 -6.17 -5.38
CA HIS A 112 6.70 -5.21 -6.47
C HIS A 112 7.79 -5.64 -7.45
N ASN A 113 7.67 -5.22 -8.71
CA ASN A 113 8.66 -5.51 -9.74
C ASN A 113 9.31 -4.27 -10.37
N VAL A 114 8.97 -3.06 -9.90
CA VAL A 114 9.53 -1.79 -10.40
C VAL A 114 9.78 -0.86 -9.22
N LEU A 115 11.00 -0.32 -9.13
CA LEU A 115 11.33 0.72 -8.16
C LEU A 115 10.63 2.05 -8.51
N PRO A 116 10.22 2.85 -7.51
CA PRO A 116 9.70 4.19 -7.78
C PRO A 116 10.78 5.06 -8.42
N SER A 117 10.37 6.14 -9.10
CA SER A 117 11.31 7.03 -9.81
C SER A 117 12.38 7.63 -8.92
N THR A 118 12.08 7.86 -7.64
CA THR A 118 13.04 8.34 -6.62
C THR A 118 14.19 7.36 -6.38
N ASP A 119 13.98 6.08 -6.70
CA ASP A 119 14.92 4.98 -6.49
C ASP A 119 15.47 4.42 -7.80
N ALA A 120 15.20 5.07 -8.94
CA ALA A 120 15.60 4.57 -10.26
C ALA A 120 17.12 4.32 -10.37
N ALA A 121 17.94 5.03 -9.58
CA ALA A 121 19.38 4.85 -9.54
C ALA A 121 19.82 3.52 -8.89
N LEU A 122 18.96 2.85 -8.12
CA LEU A 122 19.25 1.59 -7.42
C LEU A 122 18.95 0.34 -8.25
N GLU A 123 18.43 0.52 -9.47
CA GLU A 123 17.92 -0.56 -10.32
C GLU A 123 18.96 -1.64 -10.64
N ASP A 124 20.24 -1.25 -10.77
CA ASP A 124 21.36 -2.16 -11.02
C ASP A 124 21.81 -2.95 -9.78
N ALA A 125 21.42 -2.53 -8.57
CA ALA A 125 21.59 -3.31 -7.36
C ALA A 125 20.52 -4.39 -7.16
N VAL A 126 19.45 -4.40 -7.98
CA VAL A 126 18.38 -5.40 -7.88
C VAL A 126 18.87 -6.76 -8.37
N VAL A 127 19.03 -7.71 -7.43
CA VAL A 127 19.53 -9.06 -7.67
C VAL A 127 18.44 -10.12 -7.71
N GLU A 128 17.23 -9.86 -7.22
CA GLU A 128 16.09 -10.79 -7.31
C GLU A 128 14.75 -10.04 -7.18
N VAL A 129 13.69 -10.58 -7.81
CA VAL A 129 12.31 -10.10 -7.65
C VAL A 129 11.35 -11.27 -7.36
N LEU A 130 10.51 -11.13 -6.34
CA LEU A 130 9.31 -11.95 -6.12
C LEU A 130 8.10 -11.03 -6.12
N ASP A 131 7.16 -11.21 -7.05
CA ASP A 131 5.99 -10.35 -7.12
C ASP A 131 4.76 -11.11 -7.65
N HIS A 132 3.58 -10.70 -7.21
CA HIS A 132 2.32 -11.29 -7.63
C HIS A 132 1.49 -10.41 -8.57
N ARG A 133 2.02 -9.23 -8.92
CA ARG A 133 1.39 -8.28 -9.84
C ARG A 133 1.77 -8.54 -11.30
N PRO A 134 1.01 -7.99 -12.27
CA PRO A 134 1.43 -7.97 -13.67
C PRO A 134 2.83 -7.38 -13.81
N LEU A 135 3.62 -7.94 -14.72
CA LEU A 135 4.97 -7.45 -14.98
C LEU A 135 4.91 -6.08 -15.65
N GLU A 136 5.35 -5.05 -14.94
CA GLU A 136 5.42 -3.66 -15.40
C GLU A 136 6.84 -3.27 -15.81
N ARG A 137 7.85 -4.02 -15.31
CA ARG A 137 9.26 -3.78 -15.60
C ARG A 137 9.56 -3.84 -17.09
N ALA A 138 10.15 -2.76 -17.61
CA ALA A 138 10.69 -2.74 -18.97
C ALA A 138 11.81 -3.79 -19.11
N ARG A 139 12.01 -4.35 -20.31
CA ARG A 139 12.99 -5.43 -20.51
C ARG A 139 14.43 -4.95 -20.23
N GLY A 140 15.03 -5.39 -19.11
CA GLY A 140 16.47 -5.34 -18.77
C GLY A 140 16.72 -5.40 -17.24
N PRO A 141 17.99 -5.50 -16.77
CA PRO A 141 18.91 -6.65 -16.86
C PRO A 141 18.47 -7.87 -16.01
N HIS A 142 19.20 -8.98 -16.16
CA HIS A 142 18.86 -10.35 -15.75
C HIS A 142 19.01 -10.64 -14.24
N CYS A 143 18.09 -10.17 -13.40
CA CYS A 143 17.90 -10.80 -12.09
C CYS A 143 16.91 -11.98 -12.20
N PRO A 144 17.05 -13.04 -11.41
CA PRO A 144 15.99 -14.02 -11.22
C PRO A 144 14.67 -13.33 -10.82
N MET A 145 13.60 -13.67 -11.52
CA MET A 145 12.26 -13.14 -11.25
C MET A 145 11.29 -14.30 -11.04
N THR A 146 10.61 -14.29 -9.90
CA THR A 146 9.48 -15.17 -9.62
C THR A 146 8.22 -14.31 -9.63
N VAL A 147 7.60 -14.18 -10.82
CA VAL A 147 6.36 -13.41 -10.98
C VAL A 147 5.21 -14.34 -11.32
N ALA A 148 4.16 -14.32 -10.51
CA ALA A 148 2.95 -15.10 -10.78
C ALA A 148 1.71 -14.48 -10.16
N LEU A 149 0.61 -14.45 -10.90
CA LEU A 149 -0.68 -13.90 -10.45
C LEU A 149 -1.33 -14.79 -9.38
N VAL A 150 -0.82 -14.76 -8.16
CA VAL A 150 -1.35 -15.42 -6.96
C VAL A 150 -2.00 -14.40 -6.02
N GLY A 151 -2.72 -14.85 -5.00
CA GLY A 151 -3.46 -13.99 -4.10
C GLY A 151 -2.57 -13.07 -3.25
N SER A 152 -1.34 -13.48 -2.97
CA SER A 152 -0.38 -12.75 -2.13
C SER A 152 1.06 -13.05 -2.53
N CYS A 153 1.98 -12.09 -2.45
CA CYS A 153 3.41 -12.30 -2.56
C CYS A 153 3.92 -13.26 -1.47
N ALA A 154 3.32 -13.24 -0.27
CA ALA A 154 3.63 -14.19 0.80
C ALA A 154 3.41 -15.66 0.39
N THR A 155 2.54 -15.94 -0.60
CA THR A 155 2.41 -17.27 -1.20
C THR A 155 3.71 -17.68 -1.90
N LEU A 156 4.31 -16.80 -2.70
CA LEU A 156 5.58 -17.06 -3.39
C LEU A 156 6.75 -17.23 -2.41
N VAL A 157 6.77 -16.42 -1.36
CA VAL A 157 7.77 -16.54 -0.29
C VAL A 157 7.60 -17.86 0.47
N THR A 158 6.35 -18.26 0.77
CA THR A 158 6.07 -19.55 1.42
C THR A 158 6.56 -20.73 0.58
N GLU A 159 6.32 -20.72 -0.73
CA GLU A 159 6.82 -21.76 -1.64
C GLU A 159 8.35 -21.80 -1.65
N ARG A 160 9.01 -20.64 -1.71
CA ARG A 160 10.48 -20.55 -1.64
C ARG A 160 11.03 -21.16 -0.36
N MET A 161 10.43 -20.82 0.79
CA MET A 161 10.84 -21.35 2.08
C MET A 161 10.57 -22.85 2.21
N ALA A 162 9.46 -23.33 1.65
CA ALA A 162 9.09 -24.75 1.69
C ALA A 162 10.03 -25.64 0.87
N GLN A 163 10.69 -25.09 -0.16
CA GLN A 163 11.71 -25.76 -0.97
C GLN A 163 13.11 -25.73 -0.34
N GLY A 164 13.33 -24.88 0.67
CA GLY A 164 14.61 -24.77 1.37
C GLY A 164 14.87 -25.87 2.39
N PRO A 165 16.00 -25.78 3.12
CA PRO A 165 16.36 -26.76 4.15
C PRO A 165 15.28 -26.89 5.24
N PRO A 166 15.04 -28.11 5.76
CA PRO A 166 14.11 -28.31 6.85
C PRO A 166 14.58 -27.54 8.10
N GLY A 167 13.62 -27.00 8.86
CA GLY A 167 13.89 -26.29 10.13
C GLY A 167 14.11 -24.78 10.02
N VAL A 168 14.20 -24.21 8.80
CA VAL A 168 14.28 -22.75 8.63
C VAL A 168 12.94 -22.07 8.90
N LEU A 169 11.87 -22.60 8.30
CA LEU A 169 10.51 -22.14 8.55
C LEU A 169 10.12 -22.48 9.99
N ASP A 170 10.02 -21.46 10.84
CA ASP A 170 9.60 -21.58 12.24
C ASP A 170 8.13 -21.20 12.44
N ARG A 171 7.59 -21.43 13.64
CA ARG A 171 6.18 -21.16 13.95
C ARG A 171 5.82 -19.68 13.81
N ALA A 172 6.70 -18.76 14.21
CA ALA A 172 6.46 -17.33 14.11
C ALA A 172 6.35 -16.90 12.63
N THR A 173 7.31 -17.33 11.79
CA THR A 173 7.29 -17.04 10.35
C THR A 173 6.08 -17.69 9.66
N ALA A 174 5.75 -18.93 10.04
CA ALA A 174 4.56 -19.61 9.53
C ALA A 174 3.27 -18.86 9.89
N THR A 175 3.18 -18.30 11.10
CA THR A 175 2.03 -17.50 11.54
C THR A 175 1.91 -16.21 10.74
N LEU A 176 3.03 -15.50 10.52
CA LEU A 176 3.05 -14.29 9.70
C LEU A 176 2.61 -14.58 8.25
N LEU A 177 3.19 -15.59 7.61
CA LEU A 177 2.86 -15.98 6.23
C LEU A 177 1.40 -16.43 6.11
N HIS A 178 0.93 -17.28 7.03
CA HIS A 178 -0.45 -17.78 7.05
C HIS A 178 -1.47 -16.64 7.16
N ALA A 179 -1.28 -15.76 8.13
CA ALA A 179 -2.18 -14.63 8.37
C ALA A 179 -2.21 -13.65 7.18
N THR A 180 -1.07 -13.43 6.54
CA THR A 180 -0.93 -12.54 5.37
C THR A 180 -1.65 -13.10 4.15
N ILE A 181 -1.38 -14.37 3.79
CA ILE A 181 -2.06 -15.02 2.66
C ILE A 181 -3.57 -15.01 2.88
N LEU A 182 -4.04 -15.28 4.10
CA LEU A 182 -5.47 -15.23 4.42
C LEU A 182 -6.06 -13.83 4.30
N LEU A 183 -5.34 -12.77 4.68
CA LEU A 183 -5.85 -11.41 4.55
C LEU A 183 -6.04 -11.01 3.09
N ASP A 184 -5.02 -11.22 2.24
CA ASP A 184 -5.05 -10.76 0.84
C ASP A 184 -5.94 -11.63 -0.07
N SER A 185 -6.03 -12.92 0.25
CA SER A 185 -6.92 -13.87 -0.42
C SER A 185 -8.37 -13.80 0.06
N ILE A 186 -8.71 -12.90 1.00
CA ILE A 186 -10.02 -12.79 1.63
C ILE A 186 -10.47 -14.15 2.19
N ASN A 187 -9.63 -14.71 3.06
CA ASN A 187 -9.81 -16.02 3.68
C ASN A 187 -9.97 -17.16 2.66
N LEU A 188 -9.17 -17.14 1.59
CA LEU A 188 -9.24 -18.07 0.46
C LEU A 188 -10.63 -18.14 -0.21
N SER A 189 -11.42 -17.07 -0.13
CA SER A 189 -12.76 -17.02 -0.73
C SER A 189 -12.68 -16.99 -2.26
N PRO A 190 -13.21 -18.01 -2.98
CA PRO A 190 -13.23 -17.99 -4.44
C PRO A 190 -14.05 -16.81 -5.00
N ALA A 191 -15.02 -16.32 -4.24
CA ALA A 191 -15.86 -15.18 -4.61
C ALA A 191 -15.08 -13.86 -4.68
N ALA A 192 -13.89 -13.79 -4.07
CA ALA A 192 -13.01 -12.63 -4.14
C ALA A 192 -12.30 -12.49 -5.50
N GLY A 193 -12.26 -13.55 -6.31
CA GLY A 193 -11.65 -13.55 -7.65
C GLY A 193 -10.13 -13.44 -7.68
N LYS A 194 -9.45 -13.43 -6.53
CA LYS A 194 -7.98 -13.30 -6.40
C LYS A 194 -7.27 -14.57 -5.96
N VAL A 195 -8.01 -15.59 -5.54
CA VAL A 195 -7.46 -16.81 -4.93
C VAL A 195 -7.07 -17.83 -5.98
N THR A 196 -5.91 -18.45 -5.79
CA THR A 196 -5.40 -19.51 -6.66
C THR A 196 -5.20 -20.82 -5.89
N PRO A 197 -5.08 -21.97 -6.59
CA PRO A 197 -4.72 -23.23 -5.96
C PRO A 197 -3.39 -23.19 -5.19
N ARG A 198 -2.47 -22.29 -5.58
CA ARG A 198 -1.17 -22.13 -4.90
C ARG A 198 -1.32 -21.49 -3.52
N ASP A 199 -2.20 -20.51 -3.40
CA ASP A 199 -2.54 -19.89 -2.11
C ASP A 199 -3.13 -20.93 -1.15
N VAL A 200 -4.08 -21.74 -1.65
CA VAL A 200 -4.69 -22.83 -0.88
C VAL A 200 -3.65 -23.86 -0.47
N ALA A 201 -2.77 -24.27 -1.37
CA ALA A 201 -1.72 -25.24 -1.09
C ALA A 201 -0.72 -24.73 -0.03
N CYS A 202 -0.33 -23.45 -0.09
CA CYS A 202 0.55 -22.85 0.91
C CYS A 202 -0.11 -22.78 2.29
N VAL A 203 -1.36 -22.34 2.37
CA VAL A 203 -2.09 -22.32 3.64
C VAL A 203 -2.23 -23.73 4.23
N SER A 204 -2.61 -24.72 3.43
CA SER A 204 -2.68 -26.11 3.91
C SER A 204 -1.32 -26.64 4.37
N LEU A 205 -0.24 -26.37 3.63
CA LEU A 205 1.12 -26.76 4.01
C LEU A 205 1.54 -26.14 5.36
N LEU A 206 1.22 -24.87 5.58
CA LEU A 206 1.51 -24.19 6.85
C LEU A 206 0.73 -24.80 8.01
N GLU A 207 -0.57 -25.07 7.82
CA GLU A 207 -1.43 -25.68 8.86
C GLU A 207 -1.03 -27.11 9.19
N GLU A 208 -0.65 -27.90 8.18
CA GLU A 208 -0.17 -29.28 8.36
C GLU A 208 1.16 -29.32 9.12
N ARG A 209 2.10 -28.44 8.78
CA ARG A 209 3.41 -28.37 9.45
C ARG A 209 3.34 -27.75 10.85
N PHE A 210 2.35 -26.89 11.10
CA PHE A 210 2.19 -26.16 12.36
C PHE A 210 0.74 -26.23 12.86
N PRO A 211 0.33 -27.35 13.50
CA PRO A 211 -1.06 -27.55 13.97
C PRO A 211 -1.55 -26.55 15.03
N GLY A 212 -0.66 -25.72 15.57
CA GLY A 212 -0.98 -24.65 16.53
C GLY A 212 -1.17 -23.27 15.89
N LEU A 213 -1.23 -23.16 14.56
CA LEU A 213 -1.57 -21.90 13.89
C LEU A 213 -3.00 -21.46 14.23
N PRO A 214 -3.26 -20.14 14.26
CA PRO A 214 -4.61 -19.62 14.44
C PRO A 214 -5.59 -20.16 13.40
N ALA A 215 -6.84 -20.41 13.79
CA ALA A 215 -7.89 -20.79 12.84
C ALA A 215 -8.11 -19.67 11.80
N ARG A 216 -8.29 -20.07 10.53
CA ARG A 216 -8.38 -19.15 9.37
C ARG A 216 -9.38 -18.01 9.58
N ASP A 217 -10.61 -18.34 9.94
CA ASP A 217 -11.69 -17.37 10.19
C ASP A 217 -11.34 -16.40 11.32
N THR A 218 -10.72 -16.90 12.38
CA THR A 218 -10.37 -16.09 13.56
C THR A 218 -9.30 -15.07 13.21
N ILE A 219 -8.20 -15.49 12.59
CA ILE A 219 -7.11 -14.57 12.24
C ILE A 219 -7.54 -13.59 11.16
N PHE A 220 -8.26 -14.04 10.14
CA PHE A 220 -8.79 -13.17 9.09
C PHE A 220 -9.71 -12.08 9.66
N ARG A 221 -10.70 -12.44 10.47
CA ARG A 221 -11.62 -11.46 11.08
C ARG A 221 -10.89 -10.51 12.03
N THR A 222 -9.92 -11.00 12.78
CA THR A 222 -9.13 -10.17 13.71
C THR A 222 -8.31 -9.13 12.94
N LEU A 223 -7.59 -9.53 11.89
CA LEU A 223 -6.82 -8.59 11.07
C LEU A 223 -7.73 -7.62 10.31
N GLN A 224 -8.83 -8.11 9.75
CA GLN A 224 -9.82 -7.27 9.08
C GLN A 224 -10.40 -6.22 10.03
N ALA A 225 -10.75 -6.58 11.27
CA ALA A 225 -11.24 -5.63 12.26
C ALA A 225 -10.15 -4.62 12.66
N THR A 226 -8.94 -5.10 12.93
CA THR A 226 -7.80 -4.28 13.33
C THR A 226 -7.43 -3.24 12.28
N LYS A 227 -7.55 -3.58 10.99
CA LYS A 227 -7.27 -2.67 9.86
C LYS A 227 -8.10 -1.38 9.88
N PHE A 228 -9.28 -1.40 10.51
CA PHE A 228 -10.17 -0.24 10.64
C PHE A 228 -10.25 0.31 12.07
N ASP A 229 -9.64 -0.36 13.05
CA ASP A 229 -9.61 0.11 14.42
C ASP A 229 -8.58 1.23 14.61
N VAL A 230 -9.04 2.46 14.44
CA VAL A 230 -8.21 3.66 14.64
C VAL A 230 -8.16 4.12 16.10
N SER A 231 -8.75 3.39 17.06
CA SER A 231 -8.85 3.84 18.46
C SER A 231 -7.48 4.09 19.11
N GLY A 232 -6.44 3.36 18.67
CA GLY A 232 -5.05 3.54 19.14
C GLY A 232 -4.28 4.68 18.47
N LEU A 233 -4.85 5.40 17.50
CA LEU A 233 -4.16 6.46 16.77
C LEU A 233 -4.29 7.83 17.45
N THR A 234 -3.22 8.63 17.37
CA THR A 234 -3.30 10.07 17.66
C THR A 234 -4.17 10.78 16.61
N THR A 235 -4.61 12.01 16.90
CA THR A 235 -5.40 12.80 15.94
C THR A 235 -4.61 13.01 14.65
N GLU A 236 -3.34 13.36 14.77
CA GLU A 236 -2.42 13.54 13.64
C GLU A 236 -2.28 12.26 12.79
N GLN A 237 -2.15 11.10 13.42
CA GLN A 237 -2.08 9.81 12.73
C GLN A 237 -3.39 9.46 12.01
N MET A 238 -4.55 9.72 12.62
CA MET A 238 -5.84 9.56 11.97
C MET A 238 -5.94 10.42 10.69
N LEU A 239 -5.47 11.66 10.76
CA LEU A 239 -5.47 12.60 9.62
C LEU A 239 -4.55 12.14 8.50
N ARG A 240 -3.40 11.53 8.81
CA ARG A 240 -2.44 11.02 7.80
C ARG A 240 -2.86 9.71 7.14
N LYS A 241 -3.55 8.83 7.87
CA LYS A 241 -3.83 7.44 7.45
C LYS A 241 -4.40 7.34 6.04
N ASP A 242 -5.36 8.18 5.69
CA ASP A 242 -5.89 8.28 4.33
C ASP A 242 -6.00 9.75 3.90
N LEU A 243 -4.83 10.37 3.71
CA LEU A 243 -4.69 11.76 3.30
C LEU A 243 -4.56 11.92 1.79
N LYS A 244 -5.21 12.96 1.24
CA LYS A 244 -4.89 13.55 -0.05
C LYS A 244 -4.68 15.05 0.12
N VAL A 245 -3.79 15.60 -0.70
CA VAL A 245 -3.48 17.03 -0.67
C VAL A 245 -3.81 17.61 -2.04
N LEU A 246 -4.46 18.78 -2.03
CA LEU A 246 -4.67 19.61 -3.21
C LEU A 246 -3.87 20.90 -3.03
N SER A 247 -3.18 21.32 -4.07
CA SER A 247 -2.44 22.57 -4.12
C SER A 247 -2.90 23.42 -5.30
N SER A 248 -3.10 24.71 -5.09
CA SER A 248 -3.35 25.72 -6.14
C SER A 248 -2.73 27.04 -5.69
N ASP A 249 -1.78 27.56 -6.46
CA ASP A 249 -0.98 28.74 -6.09
C ASP A 249 -0.40 28.62 -4.67
N GLU A 250 -0.80 29.52 -3.75
CA GLU A 250 -0.37 29.56 -2.35
C GLU A 250 -1.30 28.76 -1.41
N LEU A 251 -2.40 28.20 -1.93
CA LEU A 251 -3.39 27.48 -1.13
C LEU A 251 -3.12 25.98 -1.16
N VAL A 252 -3.04 25.38 0.03
CA VAL A 252 -2.87 23.94 0.19
C VAL A 252 -3.98 23.38 1.08
N LEU A 253 -4.77 22.45 0.55
CA LEU A 253 -5.90 21.85 1.26
C LEU A 253 -5.63 20.36 1.50
N ALA A 254 -5.69 19.96 2.76
CA ALA A 254 -5.67 18.55 3.15
C ALA A 254 -7.09 17.95 3.09
N ILE A 255 -7.20 16.69 2.65
CA ILE A 255 -8.44 15.91 2.65
C ILE A 255 -8.18 14.53 3.25
N SER A 256 -8.63 14.33 4.48
CA SER A 256 -8.44 13.09 5.24
C SER A 256 -9.72 12.26 5.29
N ALA A 257 -9.62 10.93 5.19
CA ALA A 257 -10.72 10.05 5.59
C ALA A 257 -10.55 9.60 7.05
N ILE A 258 -11.61 9.67 7.84
CA ILE A 258 -11.62 9.34 9.26
C ILE A 258 -12.65 8.25 9.52
N TYR A 259 -12.24 7.24 10.31
CA TYR A 259 -12.98 6.00 10.54
C TYR A 259 -13.52 5.89 11.98
N VAL A 260 -13.74 7.02 12.64
CA VAL A 260 -14.46 7.14 13.91
C VAL A 260 -15.67 8.03 13.71
N ASP A 261 -16.68 7.88 14.56
CA ASP A 261 -17.83 8.79 14.59
C ASP A 261 -17.40 10.28 14.71
N LEU A 262 -18.12 11.18 14.03
CA LEU A 262 -17.77 12.60 13.98
C LEU A 262 -17.84 13.25 15.36
N GLU A 263 -18.86 12.94 16.17
CA GLU A 263 -18.98 13.51 17.51
C GLU A 263 -17.81 13.06 18.39
N THR A 264 -17.46 11.77 18.29
CA THR A 264 -16.29 11.20 18.96
C THR A 264 -15.00 11.89 18.52
N PHE A 265 -14.83 12.14 17.21
CA PHE A 265 -13.68 12.85 16.68
C PHE A 265 -13.61 14.31 17.17
N LEU A 266 -14.74 15.03 17.14
CA LEU A 266 -14.84 16.44 17.57
C LEU A 266 -14.59 16.64 19.06
N ARG A 267 -14.81 15.60 19.89
CA ARG A 267 -14.60 15.61 21.34
C ARG A 267 -13.22 15.12 21.78
N ARG A 268 -12.32 14.77 20.84
CA ARG A 268 -10.97 14.31 21.19
C ARG A 268 -10.21 15.36 22.01
N PRO A 269 -9.50 14.96 23.08
CA PRO A 269 -8.67 15.87 23.86
C PRO A 269 -7.64 16.56 22.95
N GLY A 270 -7.51 17.88 23.07
CA GLY A 270 -6.53 18.66 22.29
C GLY A 270 -6.85 18.82 20.80
N LEU A 271 -8.03 18.41 20.31
CA LEU A 271 -8.34 18.40 18.87
C LEU A 271 -7.96 19.68 18.13
N LEU A 272 -8.34 20.87 18.63
CA LEU A 272 -8.03 22.12 17.93
C LEU A 272 -6.53 22.41 17.84
N GLN A 273 -5.76 22.02 18.87
CA GLN A 273 -4.31 22.17 18.89
C GLN A 273 -3.69 21.19 17.88
N ASP A 274 -4.18 19.96 17.82
CA ASP A 274 -3.74 18.95 16.86
C ASP A 274 -4.05 19.36 15.41
N LEU A 275 -5.26 19.85 15.12
CA LEU A 275 -5.66 20.32 13.79
C LEU A 275 -4.81 21.53 13.36
N ALA A 276 -4.55 22.46 14.28
CA ALA A 276 -3.70 23.61 14.04
C ALA A 276 -2.24 23.20 13.76
N ALA A 277 -1.66 22.37 14.62
CA ALA A 277 -0.30 21.88 14.49
C ALA A 277 -0.12 21.08 13.20
N PHE A 278 -1.08 20.21 12.87
CA PHE A 278 -1.09 19.44 11.63
C PHE A 278 -1.08 20.33 10.39
N CYS A 279 -1.94 21.35 10.36
CA CYS A 279 -1.98 22.30 9.25
C CYS A 279 -0.70 23.14 9.16
N GLN A 280 -0.20 23.66 10.29
CA GLN A 280 1.02 24.46 10.34
C GLN A 280 2.27 23.68 9.90
N ALA A 281 2.44 22.45 10.38
CA ALA A 281 3.61 21.62 10.08
C ALA A 281 3.74 21.28 8.58
N GLN A 282 2.63 21.27 7.85
CA GLN A 282 2.58 20.89 6.44
C GLN A 282 2.21 22.07 5.51
N GLY A 283 2.03 23.27 6.06
CA GLY A 283 1.63 24.45 5.29
C GLY A 283 0.20 24.38 4.73
N TYR A 284 -0.70 23.60 5.34
CA TYR A 284 -2.10 23.52 4.89
C TYR A 284 -2.88 24.77 5.31
N THR A 285 -3.54 25.42 4.35
CA THR A 285 -4.48 26.52 4.58
C THR A 285 -5.76 26.04 5.28
N GLY A 286 -6.10 24.76 5.10
CA GLY A 286 -7.18 24.11 5.83
C GLY A 286 -7.25 22.61 5.58
N LEU A 287 -8.26 21.99 6.17
CA LEU A 287 -8.46 20.55 6.17
C LEU A 287 -9.94 20.23 5.97
N VAL A 288 -10.22 19.28 5.08
CA VAL A 288 -11.52 18.61 4.98
C VAL A 288 -11.35 17.19 5.54
N ALA A 289 -12.04 16.86 6.63
CA ALA A 289 -12.14 15.48 7.10
C ALA A 289 -13.46 14.87 6.63
N MET A 290 -13.38 13.77 5.88
CA MET A 290 -14.54 12.98 5.49
C MET A 290 -14.67 11.79 6.43
N ILE A 291 -15.74 11.81 7.22
CA ILE A 291 -16.03 10.78 8.20
C ILE A 291 -16.87 9.70 7.55
N VAL A 292 -16.51 8.43 7.76
CA VAL A 292 -17.14 7.28 7.13
C VAL A 292 -17.62 6.28 8.20
N PRO A 293 -18.65 6.60 8.99
CA PRO A 293 -19.19 5.66 9.95
C PRO A 293 -20.10 4.63 9.27
N TYR A 294 -20.22 3.48 9.92
CA TYR A 294 -21.33 2.54 9.70
C TYR A 294 -22.37 2.80 10.77
N ASN A 295 -23.64 2.95 10.37
CA ASN A 295 -24.72 3.08 11.35
C ASN A 295 -25.09 1.72 11.96
N GLU A 296 -26.00 1.71 12.93
CA GLU A 296 -26.48 0.50 13.63
C GLU A 296 -27.06 -0.58 12.70
N SER A 297 -27.48 -0.19 11.49
CA SER A 297 -27.99 -1.11 10.45
C SER A 297 -26.90 -1.55 9.47
N ASN A 298 -25.61 -1.32 9.75
CA ASN A 298 -24.48 -1.53 8.85
C ASN A 298 -24.60 -0.80 7.51
N VAL A 299 -25.38 0.28 7.45
CA VAL A 299 -25.48 1.15 6.28
C VAL A 299 -24.41 2.22 6.41
N LEU A 300 -23.65 2.39 5.33
CA LEU A 300 -22.64 3.42 5.21
C LEU A 300 -23.30 4.81 5.23
N THR A 301 -22.89 5.65 6.17
CA THR A 301 -23.21 7.09 6.15
C THR A 301 -21.95 7.89 5.91
N ARG A 302 -22.10 9.18 5.59
CA ARG A 302 -20.97 10.09 5.41
C ARG A 302 -21.24 11.39 6.13
N GLN A 303 -20.19 11.94 6.71
CA GLN A 303 -20.19 13.29 7.26
C GLN A 303 -18.93 14.01 6.78
N LEU A 304 -18.97 15.34 6.79
CA LEU A 304 -17.86 16.19 6.44
C LEU A 304 -17.56 17.16 7.57
N MET A 305 -16.29 17.47 7.74
CA MET A 305 -15.80 18.52 8.62
C MET A 305 -14.84 19.39 7.81
N VAL A 306 -15.03 20.71 7.84
CA VAL A 306 -14.11 21.68 7.23
C VAL A 306 -13.48 22.51 8.35
N TYR A 307 -12.16 22.41 8.48
CA TYR A 307 -11.36 23.17 9.43
C TYR A 307 -10.46 24.17 8.71
N SER A 308 -10.42 25.40 9.21
CA SER A 308 -9.35 26.36 8.91
C SER A 308 -9.36 27.47 9.96
N GLN A 309 -8.18 28.01 10.26
CA GLN A 309 -8.03 29.23 11.07
C GLN A 309 -8.47 30.48 10.29
N HIS A 310 -8.51 30.41 8.96
CA HIS A 310 -8.95 31.51 8.10
C HIS A 310 -10.43 31.35 7.75
N GLU A 311 -11.27 32.20 8.33
CA GLU A 311 -12.73 32.15 8.13
C GLU A 311 -13.14 32.32 6.66
N SER A 312 -12.50 33.23 5.93
CA SER A 312 -12.76 33.45 4.50
C SER A 312 -12.50 32.19 3.67
N PHE A 313 -11.40 31.51 3.93
CA PHE A 313 -11.04 30.25 3.27
C PHE A 313 -12.03 29.13 3.65
N ARG A 314 -12.32 28.98 4.95
CA ARG A 314 -13.29 27.99 5.43
C ARG A 314 -14.64 28.17 4.74
N SER A 315 -15.14 29.40 4.70
CA SER A 315 -16.43 29.75 4.07
C SER A 315 -16.43 29.49 2.56
N ALA A 316 -15.32 29.78 1.86
CA ALA A 316 -15.20 29.47 0.43
C ALA A 316 -15.27 27.96 0.14
N VAL A 317 -14.57 27.16 0.93
CA VAL A 317 -14.61 25.69 0.83
C VAL A 317 -15.99 25.14 1.16
N CYS A 318 -16.62 25.62 2.24
CA CYS A 318 -17.97 25.25 2.64
C CYS A 318 -18.98 25.53 1.53
N ARG A 319 -18.97 26.75 0.98
CA ARG A 319 -19.84 27.16 -0.12
C ARG A 319 -19.68 26.27 -1.35
N ALA A 320 -18.44 25.96 -1.75
CA ALA A 320 -18.20 25.10 -2.90
C ALA A 320 -18.74 23.68 -2.71
N LEU A 321 -18.68 23.15 -1.49
CA LEU A 321 -19.25 21.84 -1.14
C LEU A 321 -20.79 21.86 -1.11
N GLU A 322 -21.38 22.94 -0.60
CA GLU A 322 -22.83 23.14 -0.52
C GLU A 322 -23.48 23.35 -1.90
N GLU A 323 -22.82 24.11 -2.78
CA GLU A 323 -23.29 24.45 -4.13
C GLU A 323 -22.97 23.37 -5.19
N ALA A 324 -22.24 22.31 -4.81
CA ALA A 324 -21.87 21.26 -5.73
C ALA A 324 -23.10 20.55 -6.33
N THR A 325 -23.10 20.36 -7.65
CA THR A 325 -24.18 19.67 -8.39
C THR A 325 -23.72 18.37 -9.06
N THR A 326 -22.41 18.16 -9.21
CA THR A 326 -21.84 17.02 -9.95
C THR A 326 -20.75 16.29 -9.15
N PRO A 327 -21.12 15.37 -8.25
CA PRO A 327 -22.48 15.09 -7.79
C PRO A 327 -22.93 16.11 -6.73
N ALA A 328 -24.24 16.28 -6.58
CA ALA A 328 -24.80 16.97 -5.43
C ALA A 328 -24.51 16.18 -4.16
N LEU A 329 -23.98 16.85 -3.14
CA LEU A 329 -23.59 16.21 -1.87
C LEU A 329 -24.75 16.13 -0.87
N HIS A 330 -25.77 16.97 -1.03
CA HIS A 330 -26.94 17.10 -0.14
C HIS A 330 -26.51 17.31 1.32
N LEU A 331 -25.70 18.34 1.54
CA LEU A 331 -25.15 18.65 2.87
C LEU A 331 -26.20 19.28 3.78
N GLN A 332 -26.20 18.84 5.03
CA GLN A 332 -26.99 19.43 6.11
C GLN A 332 -26.05 19.77 7.26
N LEU A 333 -26.07 21.01 7.73
CA LEU A 333 -25.24 21.45 8.84
C LEU A 333 -25.51 20.62 10.10
N THR A 334 -24.44 20.21 10.78
CA THR A 334 -24.50 19.56 12.08
C THR A 334 -23.81 20.43 13.13
N PRO A 335 -24.23 20.35 14.41
CA PRO A 335 -23.57 21.11 15.48
C PRO A 335 -22.09 20.79 15.58
N SER A 336 -21.27 21.83 15.65
CA SER A 336 -19.84 21.75 15.98
C SER A 336 -19.59 22.55 17.26
N PRO A 337 -18.83 22.03 18.24
CA PRO A 337 -18.47 22.79 19.42
C PRO A 337 -17.39 23.87 19.13
N TRP A 338 -16.85 23.89 17.91
CA TRP A 338 -15.72 24.75 17.54
C TRP A 338 -16.08 25.71 16.41
N SER A 339 -15.90 27.01 16.62
CA SER A 339 -16.19 28.05 15.61
C SER A 339 -15.31 27.98 14.37
N CYS A 340 -14.10 27.41 14.49
CA CYS A 340 -13.19 27.20 13.37
C CYS A 340 -13.46 25.92 12.57
N VAL A 341 -14.57 25.22 12.88
CA VAL A 341 -14.97 23.96 12.25
C VAL A 341 -16.43 24.04 11.79
N THR A 342 -16.65 23.83 10.50
CA THR A 342 -18.00 23.61 9.95
C THR A 342 -18.21 22.11 9.74
N ALA A 343 -19.34 21.58 10.21
CA ALA A 343 -19.65 20.15 10.15
C ALA A 343 -20.95 19.88 9.40
N TYR A 344 -21.01 18.74 8.69
CA TYR A 344 -22.14 18.36 7.85
C TYR A 344 -22.46 16.87 7.96
N SER A 345 -23.76 16.57 7.92
CA SER A 345 -24.26 15.29 7.42
C SER A 345 -24.28 15.34 5.89
N GLN A 346 -23.78 14.30 5.22
CA GLN A 346 -23.77 14.20 3.77
C GLN A 346 -24.85 13.23 3.29
N GLY A 347 -25.95 13.77 2.76
CA GLY A 347 -27.10 12.97 2.30
C GLY A 347 -26.76 12.05 1.12
N ASN A 348 -25.82 12.43 0.25
CA ASN A 348 -25.33 11.56 -0.81
C ASN A 348 -24.18 10.66 -0.30
N ALA A 349 -24.51 9.56 0.35
CA ALA A 349 -23.54 8.60 0.90
C ALA A 349 -22.65 7.91 -0.17
N LEU A 350 -23.02 7.95 -1.47
CA LEU A 350 -22.21 7.39 -2.55
C LEU A 350 -21.08 8.33 -3.01
N ALA A 351 -21.18 9.63 -2.70
CA ALA A 351 -20.14 10.60 -3.05
C ALA A 351 -18.94 10.46 -2.09
N SER A 352 -18.02 9.56 -2.40
CA SER A 352 -16.76 9.37 -1.64
C SER A 352 -15.78 10.52 -1.89
N ARG A 353 -14.61 10.48 -1.21
CA ARG A 353 -13.51 11.43 -1.42
C ARG A 353 -13.16 11.59 -2.91
N LYS A 354 -13.24 10.52 -3.71
CA LYS A 354 -12.99 10.59 -5.16
C LYS A 354 -13.96 11.53 -5.90
N LYS A 355 -15.19 11.68 -5.39
CA LYS A 355 -16.20 12.60 -5.94
C LYS A 355 -16.11 14.00 -5.32
N VAL A 356 -15.66 14.10 -4.07
CA VAL A 356 -15.45 15.39 -3.37
C VAL A 356 -14.19 16.11 -3.87
N LEU A 357 -13.12 15.37 -4.20
CA LEU A 357 -11.84 15.95 -4.64
C LEU A 357 -11.96 16.90 -5.85
N PRO A 358 -12.68 16.57 -6.94
CA PRO A 358 -12.87 17.50 -8.05
C PRO A 358 -13.59 18.81 -7.66
N ILE A 359 -14.57 18.73 -6.76
CA ILE A 359 -15.30 19.91 -6.25
C ILE A 359 -14.33 20.85 -5.54
N LEU A 360 -13.53 20.30 -4.61
CA LEU A 360 -12.54 21.06 -3.85
C LEU A 360 -11.43 21.62 -4.75
N ARG A 361 -11.00 20.86 -5.77
CA ARG A 361 -10.00 21.34 -6.73
C ARG A 361 -10.52 22.55 -7.51
N ALA A 362 -11.77 22.52 -7.97
CA ALA A 362 -12.37 23.67 -8.65
C ALA A 362 -12.49 24.88 -7.72
N ALA A 363 -12.82 24.66 -6.44
CA ALA A 363 -12.89 25.73 -5.44
C ALA A 363 -11.54 26.44 -5.22
N LEU A 364 -10.44 25.69 -5.26
CA LEU A 364 -9.08 26.23 -5.09
C LEU A 364 -8.58 26.98 -6.33
N ALA A 365 -9.04 26.62 -7.53
CA ALA A 365 -8.64 27.26 -8.80
C ALA A 365 -9.30 28.63 -9.05
N GLY A 366 -10.20 29.08 -8.17
CA GLY A 366 -10.93 30.34 -8.30
C GLY A 366 -12.05 30.34 -9.37
N PRO A 367 -12.84 31.41 -9.49
CA PRO A 367 -14.04 31.48 -10.34
C PRO A 367 -13.84 31.40 -11.87
N GLY A 368 -12.67 31.01 -12.38
CA GLY A 368 -12.33 31.06 -13.81
C GLY A 368 -12.17 29.71 -14.53
N ALA A 369 -12.22 28.57 -13.83
CA ALA A 369 -11.80 27.28 -14.38
C ALA A 369 -12.93 26.35 -14.85
N ALA A 370 -14.10 26.90 -15.18
CA ALA A 370 -15.15 26.14 -15.86
C ALA A 370 -15.27 26.65 -17.31
N LEU A 371 -14.43 26.10 -18.20
CA LEU A 371 -14.65 25.91 -19.65
C LEU A 371 -13.32 25.46 -20.29
N GLY A 372 -13.12 24.14 -20.44
CA GLY A 372 -11.96 23.59 -21.14
C GLY A 372 -11.86 22.08 -20.96
N GLY A 373 -12.51 21.33 -21.84
CA GLY A 373 -12.45 19.87 -21.83
C GLY A 373 -11.14 19.32 -22.38
N GLY A 374 -10.76 18.15 -21.86
CA GLY A 374 -9.93 17.14 -22.55
C GLY A 374 -8.41 17.25 -22.37
N GLY A 375 -7.81 16.26 -21.71
CA GLY A 375 -6.37 15.99 -21.81
C GLY A 375 -5.80 15.39 -20.53
N GLY A 376 -5.17 14.21 -20.63
CA GLY A 376 -4.73 13.41 -19.49
C GLY A 376 -3.45 13.89 -18.79
N GLY A 377 -3.18 13.26 -17.64
CA GLY A 377 -1.83 12.88 -17.22
C GLY A 377 -1.22 13.65 -16.05
N GLY A 378 -0.70 12.88 -15.08
CA GLY A 378 0.47 13.25 -14.26
C GLY A 378 0.18 13.82 -12.87
N GLY A 379 0.06 12.95 -11.86
CA GLY A 379 0.24 13.34 -10.47
C GLY A 379 1.74 13.47 -10.18
N ALA A 380 2.22 14.69 -9.98
CA ALA A 380 3.55 14.96 -9.46
C ALA A 380 3.43 15.60 -8.07
N THR A 381 4.05 14.96 -7.09
CA THR A 381 4.31 15.49 -5.74
C THR A 381 5.39 16.57 -5.81
N PRO A 382 5.25 17.73 -5.14
CA PRO A 382 6.33 18.72 -5.11
C PRO A 382 7.37 18.35 -4.04
N HIS A 383 8.63 18.33 -4.45
CA HIS A 383 9.80 18.34 -3.56
C HIS A 383 10.13 19.80 -3.15
N PRO A 384 10.82 20.02 -2.01
CA PRO A 384 11.18 21.35 -1.55
C PRO A 384 12.32 21.99 -2.39
N HIS A 385 12.23 23.30 -2.55
CA HIS A 385 13.16 24.16 -3.29
C HIS A 385 14.58 24.19 -2.72
N GLU A 386 15.58 23.89 -3.57
CA GLU A 386 16.94 24.41 -3.44
C GLU A 386 17.12 25.62 -4.36
N GLN A 387 17.74 26.68 -3.84
CA GLN A 387 18.16 27.86 -4.60
C GLN A 387 19.37 27.53 -5.49
N PRO A 388 19.55 28.24 -6.62
CA PRO A 388 20.90 28.43 -7.12
C PRO A 388 21.26 29.90 -7.39
N GLY A 389 22.44 30.26 -6.88
CA GLY A 389 23.24 31.38 -7.34
C GLY A 389 23.72 31.20 -8.78
N GLY A 390 24.03 32.32 -9.42
CA GLY A 390 24.23 32.42 -10.86
C GLY A 390 25.55 31.89 -11.41
N GLY A 391 25.65 31.88 -12.74
CA GLY A 391 26.91 31.69 -13.46
C GLY A 391 26.78 31.09 -14.87
N MET A 392 26.62 31.97 -15.87
CA MET A 392 27.12 31.89 -17.25
C MET A 392 27.07 30.56 -18.06
N SER A 393 26.28 30.61 -19.14
CA SER A 393 26.48 29.93 -20.44
C SER A 393 27.73 30.52 -21.18
N PRO A 394 28.32 29.93 -22.26
CA PRO A 394 27.59 29.40 -23.43
C PRO A 394 28.22 28.22 -24.23
N GLY A 395 27.39 27.65 -25.12
CA GLY A 395 27.81 27.43 -26.51
C GLY A 395 27.58 26.04 -27.13
N THR A 396 26.80 26.03 -28.23
CA THR A 396 26.89 25.17 -29.44
C THR A 396 26.57 23.67 -29.29
N GLY A 397 25.86 22.96 -30.17
CA GLY A 397 25.34 23.20 -31.51
C GLY A 397 25.47 21.91 -32.35
N CYS A 398 24.38 21.50 -33.04
CA CYS A 398 24.33 20.51 -34.15
C CYS A 398 24.70 19.04 -33.83
N ALA A 399 24.24 17.99 -34.52
CA ALA A 399 23.20 17.71 -35.50
C ALA A 399 23.11 16.17 -35.63
N SER A 400 21.93 15.62 -35.93
CA SER A 400 21.76 14.21 -36.31
C SER A 400 22.30 13.94 -37.73
N PRO A 401 22.60 12.67 -38.06
CA PRO A 401 21.80 12.04 -39.12
C PRO A 401 21.54 10.52 -38.94
N LEU A 402 20.38 10.07 -39.44
CA LEU A 402 20.02 8.68 -39.82
C LEU A 402 20.50 8.40 -41.28
N PRO A 403 20.21 7.22 -41.90
CA PRO A 403 20.52 5.81 -41.61
C PRO A 403 21.27 5.17 -42.83
N PRO A 404 21.40 3.83 -43.05
CA PRO A 404 20.30 3.01 -43.64
C PRO A 404 20.32 1.47 -43.39
N GLY A 405 19.20 0.81 -43.70
CA GLY A 405 19.19 -0.44 -44.51
C GLY A 405 19.05 -1.81 -43.82
N CYS A 406 17.85 -2.42 -43.91
CA CYS A 406 17.60 -3.87 -43.74
C CYS A 406 18.06 -4.67 -44.97
N PRO A 407 18.30 -5.99 -44.82
CA PRO A 407 17.42 -6.95 -45.52
C PRO A 407 17.18 -8.30 -44.79
N GLY A 408 16.09 -8.98 -45.17
CA GLY A 408 16.08 -10.44 -45.31
C GLY A 408 15.15 -11.25 -44.40
N ALA A 409 13.93 -11.51 -44.85
CA ALA A 409 12.99 -12.46 -44.26
C ALA A 409 13.31 -13.92 -44.64
N ARG A 410 13.17 -14.87 -43.69
CA ARG A 410 13.07 -16.31 -43.94
C ARG A 410 11.82 -16.88 -43.24
N GLN A 411 11.02 -17.63 -43.99
CA GLN A 411 9.86 -18.42 -43.51
C GLN A 411 10.31 -19.76 -42.89
N PRO A 412 9.52 -20.37 -41.98
CA PRO A 412 9.62 -21.79 -41.68
C PRO A 412 8.46 -22.64 -42.25
N HIS A 413 8.78 -23.89 -42.56
CA HIS A 413 7.90 -24.91 -43.11
C HIS A 413 7.07 -25.67 -42.05
N ARG A 414 5.77 -25.82 -42.37
CA ARG A 414 4.84 -26.98 -42.20
C ARG A 414 4.87 -27.84 -40.93
N ARG A 415 3.66 -28.11 -40.39
CA ARG A 415 3.02 -29.46 -40.42
C ARG A 415 1.52 -29.44 -40.08
N ARG A 416 0.82 -30.43 -40.64
CA ARG A 416 -0.64 -30.64 -40.80
C ARG A 416 -1.35 -31.20 -39.54
N ALA A 417 -2.63 -30.84 -39.37
CA ALA A 417 -3.70 -31.56 -38.64
C ALA A 417 -4.30 -32.69 -39.53
N ALA A 418 -5.08 -33.71 -39.14
CA ALA A 418 -6.00 -34.06 -38.04
C ALA A 418 -6.19 -35.62 -38.06
N PRO A 419 -7.25 -36.32 -37.55
CA PRO A 419 -8.37 -35.97 -36.62
C PRO A 419 -8.70 -37.05 -35.52
N GLY A 420 -9.67 -36.77 -34.63
CA GLY A 420 -10.63 -37.80 -34.13
C GLY A 420 -10.74 -38.13 -32.62
N LEU A 421 -11.75 -37.52 -31.96
CA LEU A 421 -12.66 -37.90 -30.84
C LEU A 421 -12.69 -39.38 -30.29
N PRO A 422 -13.18 -39.66 -29.04
CA PRO A 422 -14.50 -39.20 -28.54
C PRO A 422 -14.66 -38.77 -27.07
N LYS A 423 -15.84 -38.17 -26.84
CA LYS A 423 -16.46 -37.66 -25.62
C LYS A 423 -16.74 -38.77 -24.59
N VAL A 424 -16.57 -38.45 -23.31
CA VAL A 424 -17.22 -39.17 -22.20
C VAL A 424 -17.99 -38.16 -21.33
N THR A 425 -19.30 -38.35 -21.29
CA THR A 425 -20.27 -37.76 -20.38
C THR A 425 -20.27 -38.54 -19.06
N ALA A 426 -20.26 -37.84 -17.91
CA ALA A 426 -20.63 -38.45 -16.64
C ALA A 426 -21.40 -37.45 -15.77
N ALA A 427 -22.42 -37.99 -15.09
CA ALA A 427 -23.57 -37.32 -14.54
C ALA A 427 -23.33 -36.63 -13.19
N ALA A 428 -24.17 -35.64 -12.90
CA ALA A 428 -24.35 -35.07 -11.58
C ALA A 428 -25.17 -36.00 -10.66
N PRO A 429 -24.88 -36.05 -9.35
CA PRO A 429 -25.87 -36.42 -8.35
C PRO A 429 -26.56 -35.17 -7.79
N ARG A 430 -27.89 -35.29 -7.65
CA ARG A 430 -28.77 -34.35 -6.97
C ARG A 430 -28.58 -34.44 -5.46
N GLY A 431 -28.59 -33.26 -4.81
CA GLY A 431 -29.27 -33.04 -3.53
C GLY A 431 -28.50 -33.41 -2.26
N PHE A 432 -28.05 -32.39 -1.52
CA PHE A 432 -28.45 -32.17 -0.13
C PHE A 432 -28.45 -30.66 0.11
N GLY A 433 -29.61 -30.13 0.44
CA GLY A 433 -29.80 -28.73 0.81
C GLY A 433 -29.51 -28.50 2.30
N GLY A 434 -29.12 -27.28 2.63
CA GLY A 434 -29.10 -26.77 4.00
C GLY A 434 -27.87 -25.93 4.30
N ALA A 435 -28.11 -24.65 4.64
CA ALA A 435 -27.19 -23.75 5.33
C ALA A 435 -25.96 -23.22 4.56
N HIS A 436 -26.16 -22.39 3.53
CA HIS A 436 -25.19 -21.34 3.15
C HIS A 436 -25.93 -20.21 2.42
N LYS A 437 -26.58 -19.30 3.15
CA LYS A 437 -27.18 -18.09 2.54
C LYS A 437 -26.88 -16.77 3.23
N GLU A 438 -26.08 -16.71 4.30
CA GLU A 438 -25.80 -15.44 4.99
C GLU A 438 -24.39 -14.86 4.84
N VAL A 439 -23.44 -15.56 4.20
CA VAL A 439 -22.06 -15.04 4.08
C VAL A 439 -21.85 -14.17 2.82
N GLY A 440 -22.75 -14.25 1.84
CA GLY A 440 -22.59 -13.59 0.54
C GLY A 440 -22.98 -12.11 0.46
N ALA A 441 -23.71 -11.58 1.45
CA ALA A 441 -24.16 -10.19 1.45
C ALA A 441 -23.13 -9.23 2.06
N LEU A 442 -22.37 -9.70 3.06
CA LEU A 442 -21.35 -8.93 3.75
C LEU A 442 -20.09 -8.72 2.91
N GLY A 443 -19.74 -9.61 1.97
CA GLY A 443 -18.54 -9.43 1.14
C GLY A 443 -18.70 -8.42 -0.01
N ARG A 444 -19.93 -8.13 -0.46
CA ARG A 444 -20.17 -7.29 -1.64
C ARG A 444 -20.32 -5.79 -1.34
N SER A 445 -20.69 -5.41 -0.12
CA SER A 445 -20.83 -3.99 0.25
C SER A 445 -19.50 -3.30 0.58
N TRP A 446 -18.45 -4.07 0.88
CA TRP A 446 -17.13 -3.51 1.24
C TRP A 446 -16.36 -2.97 0.04
N TRP A 447 -16.64 -3.48 -1.16
CA TRP A 447 -15.82 -3.25 -2.35
C TRP A 447 -16.42 -2.30 -3.38
N SER A 448 -17.74 -2.09 -3.39
CA SER A 448 -18.38 -1.13 -4.31
C SER A 448 -18.07 0.34 -3.99
N VAL A 449 -17.42 0.61 -2.85
CA VAL A 449 -17.06 1.97 -2.39
C VAL A 449 -15.61 2.33 -2.70
N TRP A 450 -14.76 1.36 -3.07
CA TRP A 450 -13.31 1.55 -3.17
C TRP A 450 -12.65 1.02 -4.45
N ALA A 451 -13.42 0.89 -5.53
CA ALA A 451 -12.90 0.96 -6.91
C ALA A 451 -12.87 2.42 -7.41
#